data_AF-A0A1Y5DKJ9-F1
#
_entry.id   AF-A0A1Y5DKJ9-F1
#
_cell.length_a   1.000
_cell.length_b   1.000
_cell.length_c   1.000
_cell.angle_alpha   90.00
_cell.angle_beta   90.00
_cell.angle_gamma   90.00
#
_symmetry.space_group_name_H-M   'P 1'
#
loop_
_entity.id
_entity.type
_entity.pdbx_description
1 polymer ?
#
loop_
_entity_poly.entity_id
_entity_poly.type
_entity_poly.pdbx_seq_one_letter_code
_entity_poly.pdbx_strand_id
1 'polypeptide(L)'
;MDELFDLQLVSKLRLCIGEVSDITEINQRKLRYWEEKGIITSSTTKCGGNKLFDYVNIKKVTLIKEYLEEGFTLQASVKKAETRLVSTIEVFDKLQKEKV
;
A
#
# COMPACT_ATOMS: atom_id res chain seq x y z
N MET A 1 -10.51 22.80 -6.14
CA MET A 1 -9.10 23.20 -5.96
C MET A 1 -8.45 22.37 -4.87
N ASP A 2 -9.19 22.04 -3.80
CA ASP A 2 -8.72 21.21 -2.67
C ASP A 2 -8.47 19.72 -3.03
N GLU A 3 -9.34 19.10 -3.83
CA GLU A 3 -9.19 17.67 -4.20
C GLU A 3 -7.88 17.34 -4.95
N LEU A 4 -7.37 18.29 -5.75
CA LEU A 4 -6.10 18.11 -6.47
C LEU A 4 -4.91 18.13 -5.48
N PHE A 5 -5.01 18.96 -4.45
CA PHE A 5 -4.01 19.03 -3.38
C PHE A 5 -3.98 17.73 -2.57
N ASP A 6 -5.14 17.17 -2.25
CA ASP A 6 -5.24 15.90 -1.52
C ASP A 6 -4.59 14.75 -2.30
N LEU A 7 -4.84 14.63 -3.61
CA LEU A 7 -4.20 13.61 -4.45
C LEU A 7 -2.67 13.76 -4.46
N GLN A 8 -2.18 14.99 -4.54
CA GLN A 8 -0.75 15.27 -4.45
C GLN A 8 -0.16 14.90 -3.08
N LEU A 9 -0.90 15.15 -1.99
CA LEU A 9 -0.49 14.76 -0.65
C LEU A 9 -0.40 13.24 -0.52
N VAL A 10 -1.44 12.51 -0.93
CA VAL A 10 -1.48 11.04 -0.88
C VAL A 10 -0.35 10.42 -1.72
N SER A 11 -0.01 11.02 -2.87
CA SER A 11 1.12 10.56 -3.71
C SER A 11 2.48 10.56 -2.97
N LYS A 12 2.64 11.46 -2.00
CA LYS A 12 3.87 11.63 -1.20
C LYS A 12 3.84 10.86 0.13
N LEU A 13 2.72 10.22 0.49
CA LEU A 13 2.58 9.51 1.75
C LEU A 13 3.61 8.38 1.86
N ARG A 14 4.35 8.35 2.98
CA ARG A 14 5.30 7.30 3.34
C ARG A 14 5.18 7.01 4.83
N LEU A 15 4.85 5.77 5.19
CA LEU A 15 4.60 5.35 6.57
C LEU A 15 5.48 4.17 6.96
N CYS A 16 5.92 4.08 8.23
CA CYS A 16 6.60 2.88 8.69
C CYS A 16 5.58 1.76 8.95
N ILE A 17 6.08 0.53 9.15
CA ILE A 17 5.23 -0.65 9.34
C ILE A 17 4.31 -0.57 10.58
N GLY A 18 4.66 0.26 11.57
CA GLY A 18 3.84 0.49 12.75
C GLY A 18 2.54 1.20 12.38
N GLU A 19 2.66 2.33 11.70
CA GLU A 19 1.52 3.13 11.24
C GLU A 19 0.67 2.36 10.22
N VAL A 20 1.30 1.55 9.35
CA VAL A 20 0.54 0.66 8.44
C VAL A 20 -0.26 -0.36 9.24
N SER A 21 0.33 -0.96 10.28
CA SER A 21 -0.37 -1.91 11.16
C SER A 21 -1.55 -1.26 11.88
N ASP A 22 -1.37 -0.02 12.36
CA ASP A 22 -2.42 0.70 13.08
C ASP A 22 -3.58 1.08 12.15
N ILE A 23 -3.28 1.59 10.94
CA ILE A 23 -4.29 2.01 9.96
C ILE A 23 -5.05 0.81 9.39
N THR A 24 -4.35 -0.28 9.11
CA THR A 24 -4.96 -1.45 8.42
C THR A 24 -5.48 -2.50 9.39
N GLU A 25 -5.19 -2.36 10.68
CA GLU A 25 -5.48 -3.35 11.73
C GLU A 25 -4.85 -4.74 11.46
N ILE A 26 -3.89 -4.82 10.52
CA ILE A 26 -3.11 -6.02 10.27
C ILE A 26 -1.83 -5.95 11.09
N ASN A 27 -1.65 -6.91 12.01
CA ASN A 27 -0.45 -6.93 12.84
C ASN A 27 0.85 -6.90 12.01
N GLN A 28 1.87 -6.24 12.55
CA GLN A 28 3.16 -6.07 11.88
C GLN A 28 3.85 -7.38 11.48
N ARG A 29 3.65 -8.49 12.22
CA ARG A 29 4.23 -9.80 11.87
C ARG A 29 3.69 -10.29 10.53
N LYS A 30 2.38 -10.16 10.30
CA LYS A 30 1.73 -10.54 9.04
C LYS A 30 2.19 -9.63 7.89
N LEU A 31 2.33 -8.32 8.16
CA LEU A 31 2.88 -7.37 7.18
C LEU A 31 4.33 -7.72 6.78
N ARG A 32 5.20 -8.03 7.74
CA ARG A 32 6.58 -8.50 7.46
C ARG A 32 6.58 -9.78 6.61
N TYR A 33 5.73 -10.74 6.95
CA TYR A 33 5.57 -11.96 6.16
C TYR A 33 5.11 -11.66 4.72
N TRP A 34 4.14 -10.76 4.54
CA TRP A 34 3.69 -10.34 3.21
C TRP A 34 4.80 -9.62 2.44
N GLU A 35 5.62 -8.81 3.10
CA GLU A 35 6.78 -8.17 2.49
C GLU A 35 7.83 -9.20 2.05
N GLU A 36 8.17 -10.16 2.91
CA GLU A 36 9.12 -11.25 2.61
C GLU A 36 8.66 -12.12 1.43
N LYS A 37 7.34 -12.27 1.25
CA LYS A 37 6.74 -12.98 0.12
C LYS A 37 6.58 -12.12 -1.13
N GLY A 38 6.99 -10.85 -1.10
CA GLY A 38 6.84 -9.91 -2.21
C GLY A 38 5.38 -9.53 -2.51
N ILE A 39 4.46 -9.81 -1.58
CA ILE A 39 3.05 -9.44 -1.71
C ILE A 39 2.90 -7.92 -1.61
N ILE A 40 3.63 -7.30 -0.70
CA ILE A 40 3.81 -5.83 -0.59
C ILE A 40 5.30 -5.52 -0.65
N THR A 41 5.64 -4.31 -1.05
CA THR A 41 7.03 -3.86 -1.17
C THR A 41 7.26 -2.59 -0.38
N SER A 42 8.41 -2.48 0.26
CA SER A 42 8.81 -1.23 0.92
C SER A 42 9.83 -0.46 0.07
N SER A 43 9.93 0.83 0.33
CA SER A 43 10.96 1.68 -0.24
C SER A 43 12.34 1.32 0.31
N THR A 44 13.37 1.48 -0.53
CA THR A 44 14.77 1.44 -0.11
C THR A 44 15.14 2.63 0.78
N THR A 45 14.37 3.72 0.72
CA THR A 45 14.49 4.86 1.62
C THR A 45 14.05 4.47 3.02
N LYS A 46 14.92 4.73 4.00
CA LYS A 46 14.66 4.45 5.41
C LYS A 46 14.47 5.75 6.20
N CYS A 47 13.51 5.77 7.10
CA CYS A 47 13.44 6.80 8.15
C CYS A 47 13.84 6.13 9.48
N GLY A 48 14.94 6.57 10.10
CA GLY A 48 15.42 5.99 11.36
C GLY A 48 15.71 4.48 11.33
N GLY A 49 16.04 3.93 10.14
CA GLY A 49 16.27 2.49 9.95
C GLY A 49 15.04 1.68 9.53
N ASN A 50 13.84 2.27 9.61
CA ASN A 50 12.60 1.61 9.21
C ASN A 50 12.32 1.76 7.72
N LYS A 51 11.88 0.65 7.13
CA LYS A 51 11.35 0.59 5.77
C LYS A 51 10.02 1.34 5.69
N LEU A 52 9.80 2.06 4.59
CA LEU A 52 8.62 2.89 4.37
C LEU A 52 7.70 2.26 3.32
N PHE A 53 6.39 2.36 3.55
CA PHE A 53 5.34 1.91 2.64
C PHE A 53 4.58 3.13 2.11
N ASP A 54 4.28 3.12 0.81
CA ASP A 54 3.49 4.16 0.16
C ASP A 54 1.99 3.83 0.20
N TYR A 55 1.20 4.77 -0.33
CA TYR A 55 -0.25 4.61 -0.40
C TYR A 55 -0.68 3.36 -1.18
N VAL A 56 0.01 3.00 -2.27
CA VAL A 56 -0.35 1.83 -3.08
C VAL A 56 -0.22 0.56 -2.24
N ASN A 57 0.84 0.45 -1.45
CA ASN A 57 1.03 -0.67 -0.52
C ASN A 57 -0.03 -0.69 0.58
N ILE A 58 -0.31 0.45 1.21
CA ILE A 58 -1.35 0.55 2.26
C ILE A 58 -2.71 0.10 1.69
N LYS A 59 -3.09 0.61 0.51
CA LYS A 59 -4.33 0.21 -0.17
C LYS A 59 -4.33 -1.27 -0.53
N LYS A 60 -3.20 -1.84 -0.96
CA LYS A 60 -3.07 -3.28 -1.21
C LYS A 60 -3.33 -4.10 0.05
N VAL A 61 -2.77 -3.70 1.18
CA VAL A 61 -2.98 -4.35 2.48
C VAL A 61 -4.47 -4.30 2.87
N THR A 62 -5.11 -3.14 2.76
CA THR A 62 -6.55 -2.98 3.06
C THR A 62 -7.41 -3.89 2.20
N LEU A 63 -7.20 -3.92 0.88
CA LEU A 63 -7.94 -4.80 -0.03
C LEU A 63 -7.73 -6.28 0.28
N ILE A 64 -6.49 -6.68 0.61
CA ILE A 64 -6.22 -8.08 1.00
C ILE A 64 -6.98 -8.42 2.29
N LYS A 65 -7.03 -7.50 3.28
CA LYS A 65 -7.81 -7.70 4.51
C LYS A 65 -9.28 -7.93 4.19
N GLU A 66 -9.90 -7.05 3.41
CA GLU A 66 -11.31 -7.15 3.00
C GLU A 66 -11.61 -8.52 2.35
N TYR A 67 -10.79 -8.95 1.39
CA TYR A 67 -11.01 -10.25 0.75
C TYR A 67 -10.78 -11.45 1.68
N LEU A 68 -9.86 -11.34 2.64
CA LEU A 68 -9.70 -12.38 3.67
C LEU A 68 -10.94 -12.46 4.57
N GLU A 69 -11.54 -11.33 4.93
CA GLU A 69 -12.76 -11.24 5.74
C GLU A 69 -13.98 -11.78 4.97
N GLU A 70 -14.01 -11.62 3.65
CA GLU A 70 -14.97 -12.27 2.75
C GLU A 70 -14.78 -13.80 2.61
N GLY A 71 -13.73 -14.36 3.21
CA GLY A 71 -13.46 -15.80 3.22
C GLY A 71 -12.58 -16.31 2.08
N PHE A 72 -11.95 -15.42 1.31
CA PHE A 72 -10.98 -15.84 0.29
C PHE A 72 -9.68 -16.33 0.92
N THR A 73 -8.94 -17.18 0.20
CA THR A 73 -7.57 -17.53 0.57
C THR A 73 -6.65 -16.32 0.40
N LEU A 74 -5.48 -16.33 1.06
CA LEU A 74 -4.48 -15.26 0.88
C LEU A 74 -4.11 -15.08 -0.60
N GLN A 75 -3.87 -16.16 -1.32
CA GLN A 75 -3.50 -16.10 -2.74
C GLN A 75 -4.60 -15.48 -3.61
N ALA A 76 -5.86 -15.86 -3.39
CA ALA A 76 -7.00 -15.29 -4.10
C ALA A 76 -7.20 -13.80 -3.75
N SER A 77 -7.01 -13.44 -2.47
CA SER A 77 -7.09 -12.07 -1.98
C SER A 77 -6.04 -11.16 -2.63
N VAL A 78 -4.78 -11.64 -2.71
CA VAL A 78 -3.69 -10.92 -3.38
C VAL A 78 -4.01 -10.66 -4.84
N LYS A 79 -4.45 -11.68 -5.58
CA LYS A 79 -4.79 -11.56 -7.01
C LYS A 79 -5.93 -10.56 -7.25
N LYS A 80 -6.96 -10.59 -6.38
CA LYS A 80 -8.09 -9.65 -6.45
C LYS A 80 -7.63 -8.22 -6.15
N ALA A 81 -6.82 -8.04 -5.11
CA ALA A 81 -6.27 -6.74 -4.75
C ALA A 81 -5.42 -6.15 -5.90
N GLU A 82 -4.57 -6.95 -6.54
CA GLU A 82 -3.76 -6.52 -7.69
C GLU A 82 -4.63 -6.07 -8.86
N THR A 83 -5.68 -6.83 -9.18
CA THR A 83 -6.64 -6.46 -10.23
C THR A 83 -7.30 -5.12 -9.94
N ARG A 84 -7.65 -4.86 -8.67
CA ARG A 84 -8.30 -3.61 -8.24
C ARG A 84 -7.33 -2.42 -8.22
N LEU A 85 -6.04 -2.65 -8.09
CA LEU A 85 -5.01 -1.61 -7.98
C LEU A 85 -4.55 -1.04 -9.31
N VAL A 86 -4.78 -1.71 -10.44
CA VAL A 86 -4.30 -1.29 -11.77
C VAL A 86 -4.59 0.20 -12.02
N SER A 87 -5.85 0.63 -11.87
CA SER A 87 -6.23 2.03 -12.08
C SER A 87 -5.62 2.99 -11.05
N THR A 88 -5.37 2.53 -9.83
CA THR A 88 -4.72 3.35 -8.80
C THR A 88 -3.26 3.58 -9.15
N ILE A 89 -2.56 2.55 -9.61
CA ILE A 89 -1.15 2.64 -10.02
C ILE A 89 -1.00 3.57 -11.22
N GLU A 90 -1.87 3.44 -12.23
CA GLU A 90 -1.86 4.32 -13.41
C GLU A 90 -2.02 5.81 -13.06
N VAL A 91 -2.89 6.13 -12.10
CA VAL A 91 -3.05 7.51 -11.61
C VAL A 91 -1.79 7.99 -10.91
N PHE A 92 -1.20 7.15 -10.04
CA PHE A 92 0.01 7.50 -9.30
C PHE A 92 1.22 7.68 -10.21
N ASP A 93 1.37 6.85 -11.24
CA ASP A 93 2.43 6.97 -12.22
C ASP A 93 2.34 8.28 -13.02
N LYS A 94 1.12 8.73 -13.34
CA LYS A 94 0.90 10.03 -14.00
C LYS A 94 1.27 11.19 -13.07
N LEU A 95 0.83 11.14 -11.81
CA LEU A 95 1.16 12.16 -10.79
C LEU A 95 2.67 12.26 -10.52
N GLN A 96 3.41 11.17 -10.62
CA GLN A 96 4.87 11.19 -10.49
C GLN A 96 5.57 11.77 -11.72
N LYS A 97 5.01 11.59 -12.93
CA LYS A 97 5.58 12.07 -14.20
C LYS A 97 5.33 13.55 -14.46
N GLU A 98 4.26 14.14 -13.93
CA GLU A 98 3.97 15.59 -14.01
C GLU A 98 4.98 16.47 -13.21
N LYS A 99 5.98 15.86 -12.56
CA LYS A 99 7.11 16.56 -11.92
C LYS A 99 8.30 16.83 -12.86
N VAL A 100 8.18 16.60 -14.17
CA VAL A 100 9.21 16.93 -15.19
C VAL A 100 8.81 18.18 -15.94
#